data_AF-A0A7L2WZN1-F1
#
_entry.id   AF-A0A7L2WZN1-F1
#
_cell.length_a   1.000
_cell.length_b   1.000
_cell.length_c   1.000
_cell.angle_alpha   90.00
_cell.angle_beta   90.00
_cell.angle_gamma   90.00
#
_symmetry.space_group_name_H-M   'P 1'
#
loop_
_entity.id
_entity.type
_entity.pdbx_description
1 polymer ?
#
loop_
_entity_poly.entity_id
_entity_poly.type
_entity_poly.pdbx_seq_one_letter_code
_entity_poly.pdbx_strand_id
1 'polypeptide(L)'
;ALWAGEEPRCASWQMVGTEGHWTPSGCTRVGGDTLHSICACIHLSAFAILTAIHPITDSFALTVVTYVGMSVSLVCLFLAIVTFLLCRSLWSVSITLHLQLSICLFA
;
A
#
# COMPACT_ATOMS: atom_id res chain seq x y z
N ALA A 1 27.63 5.91 -3.38
CA ALA A 1 27.88 6.48 -2.04
C ALA A 1 27.48 7.95 -2.10
N LEU A 2 26.39 8.32 -1.43
CA LEU A 2 25.90 9.69 -1.11
C LEU A 2 24.36 9.66 -1.05
N TRP A 3 23.84 9.17 0.07
CA TRP A 3 22.61 9.72 0.66
C TRP A 3 22.93 10.00 2.12
N ALA A 4 23.97 10.82 2.33
CA ALA A 4 24.19 11.51 3.59
C ALA A 4 23.22 12.71 3.57
N GLY A 5 22.10 12.62 4.27
CA GLY A 5 21.18 13.76 4.32
C GLY A 5 19.85 13.63 5.04
N GLU A 6 19.40 12.45 5.47
CA GLU A 6 18.13 12.36 6.21
C GLU A 6 18.35 11.77 7.61
N GLU A 7 18.56 12.64 8.59
CA GLU A 7 18.55 12.24 9.99
C GLU A 7 17.11 11.92 10.43
N PRO A 8 16.85 10.75 11.05
CA PRO A 8 15.53 10.42 11.58
C PRO A 8 15.08 11.49 12.57
N ARG A 9 13.96 12.18 12.28
CA ARG A 9 13.41 13.24 13.13
C ARG A 9 12.35 12.69 14.08
N CYS A 10 12.52 12.96 15.37
CA CYS A 10 11.56 12.62 16.40
C CYS A 10 10.39 13.61 16.40
N ALA A 11 9.15 13.12 16.38
CA ALA A 11 7.95 13.95 16.48
C ALA A 11 6.87 13.26 17.31
N SER A 12 6.00 14.06 17.91
CA SER A 12 4.82 13.62 18.66
C SER A 12 3.55 14.16 18.01
N TRP A 13 2.45 13.42 18.19
CA TRP A 13 1.13 13.90 17.77
C TRP A 13 0.60 14.92 18.78
N GLN A 14 0.34 16.15 18.32
CA GLN A 14 -0.22 17.22 19.15
C GLN A 14 -1.60 17.63 18.64
N MET A 15 -2.61 17.50 19.52
CA MET A 15 -3.96 17.99 19.27
C MET A 15 -4.04 19.48 19.63
N VAL A 16 -4.45 20.31 18.69
CA VAL A 16 -4.74 21.74 18.89
C VAL A 16 -6.21 21.97 18.53
N GLY A 17 -7.06 22.05 19.55
CA GLY A 17 -8.52 22.11 19.36
C GLY A 17 -9.07 20.79 18.81
N THR A 18 -9.66 20.83 17.61
CA THR A 18 -10.21 19.65 16.91
C THR A 18 -9.26 19.07 15.85
N GLU A 19 -8.15 19.74 15.55
CA GLU A 19 -7.16 19.29 14.57
C GLU A 19 -5.90 18.77 15.28
N GLY A 20 -5.32 17.70 14.75
CA GLY A 20 -4.06 17.16 15.23
C GLY A 20 -2.97 17.32 14.18
N HIS A 21 -1.77 17.68 14.61
CA HIS A 21 -0.61 17.77 13.74
C HIS A 21 0.62 17.12 14.39
N TRP A 22 1.54 16.65 13.56
CA TRP A 22 2.85 16.17 14.02
C TRP A 22 3.75 17.35 14.34
N THR A 23 4.32 17.39 15.55
CA THR A 23 5.21 18.46 15.98
C THR A 23 6.51 17.87 16.56
N PRO A 24 7.67 18.47 16.29
CA PRO A 24 8.92 18.12 16.99
C PRO A 24 8.96 18.70 18.41
N SER A 25 7.99 19.55 18.77
CA SER A 25 7.96 20.28 20.04
C SER A 25 7.90 19.32 21.23
N GLY A 26 8.90 19.43 22.13
CA GLY A 26 9.00 18.58 23.31
C GLY A 26 9.55 17.17 23.05
N CYS A 27 10.06 16.89 21.85
CA CYS A 27 10.74 15.63 21.50
C CYS A 27 12.15 15.90 20.97
N THR A 28 13.14 15.19 21.50
CA THR A 28 14.55 15.31 21.09
C THR A 28 15.14 13.93 20.82
N ARG A 29 15.92 13.80 19.74
CA ARG A 29 16.73 12.60 19.49
C ARG A 29 17.84 12.55 20.53
N VAL A 30 17.87 11.48 21.32
CA VAL A 30 18.87 11.28 22.39
C VAL A 30 19.93 10.25 22.02
N GLY A 31 19.78 9.55 20.90
CA GLY A 31 20.79 8.63 20.38
C GLY A 31 20.28 7.74 19.26
N GLY A 32 21.06 6.72 18.93
CA GLY A 32 20.74 5.70 17.95
C GLY A 32 21.63 5.69 16.71
N ASP A 33 21.66 4.55 16.03
CA ASP A 33 22.38 4.29 14.79
C ASP A 33 21.56 4.67 13.55
N THR A 34 22.04 4.30 12.35
CA THR A 34 21.33 4.46 11.08
C THR A 34 20.08 3.60 10.98
N LEU A 35 20.04 2.47 11.70
CA LEU A 35 18.93 1.51 11.72
C LEU A 35 17.99 1.69 12.93
N HIS A 36 18.44 2.38 13.97
CA HIS A 36 17.69 2.53 15.23
C HIS A 36 17.82 3.96 15.70
N SER A 37 16.70 4.68 15.86
CA SER A 37 16.68 6.04 16.42
C SER A 37 16.05 6.03 17.80
N ILE A 38 16.73 6.63 18.80
CA ILE A 38 16.22 6.77 20.16
C ILE A 38 15.76 8.21 20.37
N CYS A 39 14.48 8.37 20.72
CA CYS A 39 13.83 9.65 20.95
C CYS A 39 13.40 9.75 22.42
N ALA A 40 13.63 10.91 23.05
CA ALA A 40 13.07 11.25 24.36
C ALA A 40 12.08 12.40 24.19
N CYS A 41 10.90 12.27 24.78
CA CYS A 41 9.87 13.29 24.75
C CYS A 41 9.37 13.60 26.16
N ILE A 42 8.99 14.85 26.42
CA ILE A 42 8.53 15.31 27.74
C ILE A 42 7.01 15.13 27.95
N HIS A 43 6.32 14.50 27.01
CA HIS A 43 4.86 14.30 27.00
C HIS A 43 4.51 12.85 26.67
N LEU A 44 3.46 12.29 27.30
CA LEU A 44 2.89 10.99 26.93
C LEU A 44 1.98 11.16 25.71
N SER A 45 2.49 10.86 24.52
CA SER A 45 1.73 10.88 23.26
C SER A 45 1.93 9.59 22.49
N ALA A 46 1.04 9.26 21.55
CA ALA A 46 1.34 8.22 20.57
C ALA A 46 2.60 8.62 19.78
N PHE A 47 3.65 7.81 19.88
CA PHE A 47 4.91 8.05 19.18
C PHE A 47 4.94 7.22 17.89
N ALA A 48 5.29 7.85 16.78
CA ALA A 48 5.59 7.16 15.53
C ALA A 48 7.02 7.54 15.11
N ILE A 49 7.85 6.55 14.79
CA ILE A 49 9.12 6.81 14.11
C ILE A 49 8.78 7.04 12.65
N LEU A 50 8.79 8.31 12.23
CA LEU A 50 8.57 8.67 10.85
C LEU A 50 9.85 8.41 10.06
N THR A 51 9.97 7.20 9.52
CA THR A 51 10.97 6.89 8.49
C THR A 51 10.55 7.63 7.23
N ALA A 52 11.13 8.81 7.01
CA ALA A 52 11.06 9.61 5.80
C ALA A 52 9.67 9.60 5.12
N ILE A 53 8.77 10.52 5.52
CA ILE A 53 7.64 10.89 4.65
C ILE A 53 8.23 11.66 3.46
N HIS A 54 8.77 10.93 2.49
CA HIS A 54 8.86 11.49 1.15
C HIS A 54 7.44 11.47 0.59
N PRO A 55 7.00 12.51 -0.14
CA PRO A 55 5.89 12.31 -1.06
C PRO A 55 6.33 11.12 -1.92
N ILE A 56 5.61 10.01 -1.82
CA ILE A 56 5.74 8.94 -2.80
C ILE A 56 5.43 9.66 -4.10
N THR A 57 6.48 10.07 -4.84
CA THR A 57 6.32 10.62 -6.17
C THR A 57 5.60 9.51 -6.89
N ASP A 58 4.29 9.68 -7.13
CA ASP A 58 3.40 8.67 -7.69
C ASP A 58 4.13 8.02 -8.85
N SER A 59 4.77 6.88 -8.54
CA SER A 59 5.75 6.39 -9.47
C SER A 59 4.92 5.90 -10.63
N PHE A 60 5.12 6.49 -11.81
CA PHE A 60 4.41 6.13 -13.02
C PHE A 60 4.31 4.60 -13.18
N ALA A 61 5.34 3.88 -12.71
CA ALA A 61 5.35 2.44 -12.54
C ALA A 61 4.18 1.86 -11.71
N LEU A 62 3.89 2.35 -10.51
CA LEU A 62 2.76 1.87 -9.69
C LEU A 62 1.42 2.13 -10.40
N THR A 63 1.22 3.33 -10.94
CA THR A 63 -0.02 3.66 -11.68
C THR A 63 -0.19 2.78 -12.90
N VAL A 64 0.89 2.53 -13.66
CA VAL A 64 0.88 1.62 -14.82
C VAL A 64 0.57 0.20 -14.38
N VAL A 65 1.17 -0.30 -13.30
CA VAL A 65 0.90 -1.64 -12.76
C VAL A 65 -0.56 -1.78 -12.33
N THR A 66 -1.12 -0.79 -11.62
CA THR A 66 -2.53 -0.82 -11.22
C THR A 66 -3.45 -0.77 -12.44
N TYR A 67 -3.18 0.09 -13.42
CA TYR A 67 -3.99 0.21 -14.62
C TYR A 67 -3.96 -1.07 -15.47
N VAL A 68 -2.77 -1.65 -15.68
CA VAL A 68 -2.58 -2.91 -16.40
C VAL A 68 -3.29 -4.05 -15.65
N GLY A 69 -3.08 -4.18 -14.33
CA GLY A 69 -3.72 -5.21 -13.52
C GLY A 69 -5.25 -5.12 -13.53
N MET A 70 -5.81 -3.91 -13.41
CA MET A 70 -7.26 -3.68 -13.52
C MET A 70 -7.79 -4.06 -14.90
N SER A 71 -7.12 -3.65 -15.97
CA SER A 71 -7.54 -3.97 -17.34
C SER A 71 -7.56 -5.47 -17.61
N VAL A 72 -6.52 -6.20 -17.19
CA VAL A 72 -6.42 -7.66 -17.34
C VAL A 72 -7.52 -8.35 -16.53
N SER A 73 -7.78 -7.90 -15.31
CA SER A 73 -8.82 -8.46 -14.44
C SER A 73 -10.22 -8.27 -15.06
N LEU A 74 -10.51 -7.08 -15.61
CA LEU A 74 -11.78 -6.78 -16.27
C LEU A 74 -11.97 -7.61 -17.56
N VAL A 75 -10.92 -7.73 -18.38
CA VAL A 75 -10.96 -8.56 -19.59
C VAL A 75 -11.19 -10.03 -19.23
N CYS A 76 -10.47 -10.55 -18.23
CA CYS A 76 -10.65 -11.91 -17.74
C CYS A 76 -12.08 -12.15 -17.24
N LEU A 77 -12.62 -11.23 -16.44
CA LEU A 77 -13.99 -11.30 -15.94
C LEU A 77 -15.01 -11.29 -17.09
N PHE A 78 -14.83 -10.41 -18.09
CA PHE A 78 -15.71 -10.34 -19.25
C PHE A 78 -15.71 -11.65 -20.05
N LEU A 79 -14.52 -12.21 -20.31
CA LEU A 79 -14.37 -13.50 -21.00
C LEU A 79 -15.04 -14.63 -20.20
N ALA A 80 -14.90 -14.63 -18.87
CA ALA A 80 -15.57 -15.60 -18.01
C ALA A 80 -17.11 -15.49 -18.11
N ILE A 81 -17.65 -14.27 -18.08
CA ILE A 81 -19.10 -14.00 -18.20
C ILE A 81 -19.61 -14.43 -19.58
N VAL A 82 -18.95 -14.03 -20.66
CA VAL A 82 -19.33 -14.41 -22.03
C VAL A 82 -19.30 -15.92 -22.20
N THR A 83 -18.26 -16.57 -21.69
CA THR A 83 -18.16 -18.02 -21.76
C THR A 83 -19.27 -18.68 -20.96
N PHE A 84 -19.58 -18.18 -19.76
CA PHE A 84 -20.69 -18.68 -18.95
C PHE A 84 -22.05 -18.57 -19.68
N LEU A 85 -22.31 -17.43 -20.33
CA LEU A 85 -23.55 -17.20 -21.08
C LEU A 85 -23.65 -18.09 -22.34
N LEU A 86 -22.57 -18.17 -23.13
CA LEU A 86 -22.53 -19.01 -24.33
C LEU A 86 -22.59 -20.50 -23.96
N CYS A 87 -21.88 -20.93 -22.92
CA CYS A 87 -21.88 -22.33 -22.47
C CYS A 87 -23.25 -22.73 -21.89
N ARG A 88 -23.90 -21.84 -21.11
CA ARG A 88 -25.29 -22.00 -20.64
C ARG A 88 -26.28 -22.13 -21.80
N SER A 89 -26.01 -21.43 -22.92
CA SER A 89 -26.82 -21.50 -24.13
C SER A 89 -26.55 -22.76 -24.96
N LEU A 90 -25.35 -23.34 -24.90
CA LEU A 90 -24.91 -24.35 -25.85
C LEU A 90 -25.25 -25.79 -25.43
N TRP A 91 -25.11 -26.21 -24.16
CA TRP A 91 -25.64 -27.55 -23.77
C TRP A 91 -25.60 -28.00 -22.30
N SER A 92 -24.48 -27.81 -21.60
CA SER A 92 -23.96 -28.91 -20.76
C SER A 92 -22.80 -28.40 -19.92
N VAL A 93 -23.09 -27.65 -18.86
CA VAL A 93 -22.11 -26.78 -18.17
C VAL A 93 -21.67 -27.39 -16.84
N SER A 94 -21.19 -28.64 -16.82
CA SER A 94 -20.73 -29.26 -15.57
C SER A 94 -19.23 -29.60 -15.60
N ILE A 95 -18.71 -30.11 -16.72
CA ILE A 95 -17.30 -30.52 -16.81
C ILE A 95 -16.35 -29.34 -17.10
N THR A 96 -16.79 -28.34 -17.88
CA THR A 96 -15.95 -27.21 -18.31
C THR A 96 -15.73 -26.15 -17.22
N LEU A 97 -16.70 -25.98 -16.30
CA LEU A 97 -16.59 -25.03 -15.18
C LEU A 97 -15.41 -25.34 -14.25
N HIS A 98 -15.18 -26.63 -13.95
CA HIS A 98 -14.07 -27.05 -13.09
C HIS A 98 -12.69 -26.75 -13.71
N LEU A 99 -12.59 -26.77 -15.04
CA LEU A 99 -11.33 -26.53 -15.75
C LEU A 99 -11.06 -25.03 -15.97
N GLN A 100 -12.09 -24.24 -16.31
CA GLN A 100 -11.92 -22.79 -16.52
C GLN A 100 -11.62 -22.05 -15.21
N LEU A 101 -12.21 -22.51 -14.10
CA LEU A 101 -11.97 -21.93 -12.79
C LEU A 101 -10.57 -22.27 -12.24
N SER A 102 -10.05 -23.47 -12.53
CA SER A 102 -8.69 -23.84 -12.14
C SER A 102 -7.63 -23.06 -12.94
N ILE A 103 -7.87 -22.77 -14.22
CA ILE A 103 -6.95 -21.98 -15.05
C ILE A 103 -6.94 -20.50 -14.62
N CYS A 104 -8.10 -19.89 -14.37
CA CYS A 104 -8.17 -18.49 -13.91
C CYS A 104 -7.66 -18.28 -12.48
N LEU A 105 -7.62 -19.32 -11.65
CA LEU A 105 -7.11 -19.25 -10.28
C LEU A 105 -5.61 -19.58 -10.21
N PHE A 106 -5.06 -20.20 -11.26
CA PHE A 106 -3.64 -20.54 -11.38
C PHE A 106 -2.82 -19.47 -12.13
N ALA A 107 -3.46 -18.73 -13.05
CA ALA A 107 -2.86 -17.60 -13.78
C ALA A 107 -2.97 -16.29 -12.98
#